data_AF-A0A925E3R5-F1
#
_entry.id   AF-A0A925E3R5-F1
#
_cell.length_a   1.000
_cell.length_b   1.000
_cell.length_c   1.000
_cell.angle_alpha   90.00
_cell.angle_beta   90.00
_cell.angle_gamma   90.00
#
_symmetry.space_group_name_H-M   'P 1'
#
loop_
_entity.id
_entity.type
_entity.pdbx_description
1 polymer ?
#
loop_
_entity_poly.entity_id
_entity_poly.type
_entity_poly.pdbx_seq_one_letter_code
_entity_poly.pdbx_strand_id
1 'polypeptide(L)'
;MTKNTPSPLVTITASIPLVSAPSWAVWQRKLIEAMSQAVYPFLAKYTREDGTLIWREFHEDSYQSRDGADDFYESFYNWALLYLLGGEDNLLDLAHRQWDAVTQQLTQLGLVHKEYERGYDQFHQGESTIYFYFLCLADPTHPKLIERARRFAGFYLNEDPEAQNYDPQH
;
A
#
# COMPACT_ATOMS: atom_id res chain seq x y z
N MET A 1 21.63 12.06 -23.11
CA MET A 1 20.52 12.35 -22.19
C MET A 1 20.97 13.46 -21.25
N THR A 2 20.49 14.69 -21.45
CA THR A 2 20.75 15.82 -20.55
C THR A 2 20.04 15.54 -19.22
N LYS A 3 20.81 15.38 -18.14
CA LYS A 3 20.26 15.30 -16.79
C LYS A 3 19.54 16.62 -16.51
N ASN A 4 18.21 16.61 -16.48
CA ASN A 4 17.44 17.76 -16.01
C ASN A 4 17.87 18.04 -14.57
N THR A 5 18.46 19.21 -14.35
CA THR A 5 18.71 19.72 -13.01
C THR A 5 17.34 19.85 -12.32
N PRO A 6 17.10 19.19 -11.17
CA PRO A 6 15.82 19.31 -10.49
C PRO A 6 15.56 20.78 -10.15
N SER A 7 14.35 21.26 -10.43
CA SER A 7 13.93 22.59 -10.01
C SER A 7 14.14 22.75 -8.51
N PRO A 8 14.60 23.92 -8.03
CA PRO A 8 14.78 24.15 -6.60
C PRO A 8 13.45 23.90 -5.87
N LEU A 9 13.52 23.24 -4.72
CA LEU A 9 12.36 22.98 -3.87
C LEU A 9 11.69 24.32 -3.50
N VAL A 10 10.37 24.39 -3.63
CA VAL A 10 9.60 25.56 -3.24
C VAL A 10 9.75 25.74 -1.73
N THR A 11 10.32 26.88 -1.32
CA THR A 11 10.44 27.23 0.10
C THR A 11 9.24 28.06 0.50
N ILE A 12 8.47 27.58 1.47
CA ILE A 12 7.36 28.30 2.08
C ILE A 12 7.83 28.83 3.43
N THR A 13 7.84 30.16 3.60
CA THR A 13 8.19 30.81 4.86
C THR A 13 6.95 31.44 5.46
N ALA A 14 6.58 31.04 6.68
CA ALA A 14 5.52 31.70 7.42
C ALA A 14 5.97 33.11 7.83
N SER A 15 5.24 34.15 7.40
CA SER A 15 5.52 35.55 7.72
C SER A 15 4.56 36.15 8.76
N ILE A 16 3.51 35.42 9.13
CA ILE A 16 2.48 35.84 10.08
C ILE A 16 2.45 34.83 11.23
N PRO A 17 2.56 35.27 12.50
CA PRO A 17 2.48 34.36 13.64
C PRO A 17 1.07 33.78 13.77
N LEU A 18 0.98 32.48 14.03
CA LEU A 18 -0.28 31.82 14.39
C LEU A 18 -0.63 32.16 15.84
N VAL A 19 -1.45 33.20 16.05
CA VAL A 19 -1.84 33.65 17.41
C VAL A 19 -2.90 32.73 18.04
N SER A 20 -3.84 32.24 17.23
CA SER A 20 -4.87 31.29 17.64
C SER A 20 -5.17 30.34 16.48
N ALA A 21 -5.13 29.04 16.74
CA ALA A 21 -5.46 28.04 15.73
C ALA A 21 -6.99 28.06 15.48
N PRO A 22 -7.44 28.12 14.21
CA PRO A 22 -8.86 28.03 13.91
C PRO A 22 -9.40 26.66 14.34
N SER A 23 -10.63 26.62 14.85
CA SER A 23 -11.20 25.41 15.44
C SER A 23 -11.18 24.19 14.50
N TRP A 24 -11.37 24.40 13.19
CA TRP A 24 -11.32 23.32 12.21
C TRP A 24 -9.94 22.64 12.18
N ALA A 25 -8.84 23.39 12.34
CA ALA A 25 -7.49 22.84 12.30
C ALA A 25 -7.21 22.01 13.55
N VAL A 26 -7.69 22.47 14.70
CA VAL A 26 -7.60 21.72 15.97
C VAL A 26 -8.38 20.41 15.87
N TRP A 27 -9.61 20.45 15.35
CA TRP A 27 -10.41 19.24 15.18
C TRP A 27 -9.85 18.30 14.12
N GLN A 28 -9.27 18.81 13.04
CA GLN A 28 -8.59 17.99 12.05
C GLN A 28 -7.39 17.24 12.66
N ARG A 29 -6.58 17.91 13.49
CA ARG A 29 -5.48 17.24 14.22
C ARG A 29 -5.99 16.15 15.16
N LYS A 30 -7.07 16.41 15.90
CA LYS A 30 -7.71 15.40 16.76
C LYS A 30 -8.26 14.21 15.96
N LEU A 31 -8.83 14.45 14.79
CA LEU A 31 -9.31 13.39 13.91
C LEU A 31 -8.14 12.52 13.41
N ILE A 32 -7.06 13.14 12.95
CA ILE A 32 -5.84 12.44 12.49
C ILE A 32 -5.23 11.60 13.61
N GLU A 33 -5.13 12.15 14.82
CA GLU A 33 -4.66 11.43 16.01
C GLU A 33 -5.58 10.24 16.33
N ALA A 34 -6.90 10.44 16.36
CA ALA A 34 -7.85 9.37 16.61
C ALA A 34 -7.78 8.25 15.56
N MET A 35 -7.63 8.60 14.27
CA MET A 35 -7.44 7.62 13.20
C MET A 35 -6.12 6.87 13.32
N SER A 36 -5.03 7.55 13.72
CA SER A 36 -3.72 6.93 13.93
C SER A 36 -3.79 5.90 15.06
N GLN A 37 -4.51 6.21 16.14
CA GLN A 37 -4.71 5.30 17.26
C GLN A 37 -5.68 4.15 16.96
N ALA A 38 -6.62 4.33 16.03
CA ALA A 38 -7.62 3.31 15.69
C ALA A 38 -7.02 2.07 15.01
N VAL A 39 -5.79 2.14 14.49
CA VAL A 39 -5.13 0.99 13.85
C VAL A 39 -4.78 -0.12 14.85
N TYR A 40 -4.43 0.23 16.09
CA TYR A 40 -4.01 -0.75 17.11
C TYR A 40 -5.13 -1.69 17.57
N PRO A 41 -6.35 -1.22 17.94
CA PRO A 41 -7.44 -2.14 18.25
C PRO A 41 -7.87 -2.97 17.03
N PHE A 42 -7.72 -2.46 15.81
CA PHE A 42 -7.94 -3.23 14.59
C PHE A 42 -6.91 -4.38 14.48
N LEU A 43 -5.62 -4.08 14.54
CA LEU A 43 -4.54 -5.08 14.53
C LEU A 43 -4.74 -6.13 15.62
N ALA A 44 -4.97 -5.70 16.86
CA ALA A 44 -5.17 -6.62 17.99
C ALA A 44 -6.36 -7.57 17.81
N LYS A 45 -7.39 -7.15 17.07
CA LYS A 45 -8.62 -7.94 16.88
C LYS A 45 -8.57 -8.82 15.64
N TYR A 46 -7.93 -8.35 14.56
CA TYR A 46 -8.06 -8.94 13.22
C TYR A 46 -6.76 -9.50 12.66
N THR A 47 -5.62 -9.31 13.33
CA THR A 47 -4.33 -9.85 12.85
C THR A 47 -3.67 -10.76 13.86
N ARG A 48 -2.89 -11.72 13.35
CA ARG A 48 -1.99 -12.55 14.15
C ARG A 48 -0.72 -11.76 14.47
N GLU A 49 0.12 -12.33 15.34
CA GLU A 49 1.39 -11.70 15.73
C GLU A 49 2.35 -11.49 14.56
N ASP A 50 2.29 -12.32 13.52
CA ASP A 50 3.09 -12.17 12.29
C ASP A 50 2.54 -11.09 11.33
N GLY A 51 1.40 -10.47 11.65
CA GLY A 51 0.74 -9.45 10.84
C GLY A 51 -0.29 -9.99 9.85
N THR A 52 -0.38 -11.32 9.66
CA THR A 52 -1.38 -11.92 8.78
C THR A 52 -2.79 -11.69 9.32
N LEU A 53 -3.77 -11.55 8.42
CA LEU A 53 -5.17 -11.43 8.84
C LEU A 53 -5.64 -12.76 9.44
N ILE A 54 -6.46 -12.68 10.48
CA ILE A 54 -7.18 -13.83 11.04
C ILE A 54 -8.29 -14.21 10.04
N TRP A 55 -7.86 -14.97 9.05
CA TRP A 55 -8.67 -15.57 8.00
C TRP A 55 -8.33 -17.06 7.93
N ARG A 56 -9.20 -17.85 7.31
CA ARG A 56 -9.18 -19.34 7.27
C ARG A 56 -7.78 -19.94 7.40
N GLU A 57 -7.63 -20.94 8.28
CA GLU A 57 -6.30 -21.47 8.66
C GLU A 57 -5.62 -22.31 7.57
N PHE A 58 -6.41 -22.88 6.65
CA PHE A 58 -5.90 -23.75 5.59
C PHE A 58 -6.67 -23.54 4.30
N HIS A 59 -5.98 -23.74 3.18
CA HIS A 59 -6.60 -23.97 1.87
C HIS A 59 -7.35 -25.30 1.94
N GLU A 60 -8.56 -25.31 2.50
CA GLU A 60 -9.49 -26.39 2.21
C GLU A 60 -9.69 -26.41 0.69
N ASP A 61 -9.55 -27.57 0.05
CA ASP A 61 -9.71 -27.77 -1.41
C ASP A 61 -11.06 -27.27 -1.98
N SER A 62 -11.93 -26.73 -1.12
CA SER A 62 -13.21 -26.10 -1.41
C SER A 62 -13.09 -24.63 -1.85
N TYR A 63 -12.02 -23.91 -1.52
CA TYR A 63 -11.85 -22.52 -1.96
C TYR A 63 -11.21 -22.47 -3.34
N GLN A 64 -12.05 -22.40 -4.36
CA GLN A 64 -11.66 -22.35 -5.77
C GLN A 64 -11.78 -20.93 -6.36
N SER A 65 -12.15 -19.94 -5.54
CA SER A 65 -12.33 -18.57 -6.01
C SER A 65 -10.99 -17.83 -6.07
N ARG A 66 -10.82 -17.01 -7.11
CA ARG A 66 -9.74 -16.04 -7.22
C ARG A 66 -10.14 -14.64 -6.71
N ASP A 67 -11.34 -14.55 -6.13
CA ASP A 67 -12.01 -13.33 -5.69
C ASP A 67 -11.67 -12.98 -4.23
N GLY A 68 -11.52 -11.69 -3.91
CA GLY A 68 -11.27 -11.20 -2.55
C GLY A 68 -9.81 -11.21 -2.11
N ALA A 69 -8.84 -11.21 -3.04
CA ALA A 69 -7.43 -11.02 -2.68
C ALA A 69 -7.16 -9.54 -2.33
N ASP A 70 -7.82 -8.64 -3.03
CA ASP A 70 -7.93 -7.21 -2.82
C ASP A 70 -8.37 -6.85 -1.40
N ASP A 71 -9.41 -7.49 -0.86
CA ASP A 71 -9.91 -7.28 0.52
C ASP A 71 -8.80 -7.31 1.59
N PHE A 72 -7.78 -8.16 1.39
CA PHE A 72 -6.68 -8.28 2.34
C PHE A 72 -5.78 -7.03 2.30
N TYR A 73 -5.54 -6.48 1.12
CA TYR A 73 -4.78 -5.23 0.95
C TYR A 73 -5.63 -4.02 1.38
N GLU A 74 -6.93 -4.02 1.06
CA GLU A 74 -7.86 -2.96 1.45
C GLU A 74 -7.99 -2.79 2.97
N SER A 75 -7.75 -3.85 3.73
CA SER A 75 -7.75 -3.76 5.20
C SER A 75 -6.73 -2.74 5.76
N PHE A 76 -5.74 -2.33 4.96
CA PHE A 76 -4.61 -1.50 5.39
C PHE A 76 -4.28 -0.33 4.45
N TYR A 77 -4.98 -0.18 3.32
CA TYR A 77 -4.53 0.65 2.19
C TYR A 77 -4.26 2.12 2.55
N ASN A 78 -5.02 2.68 3.49
CA ASN A 78 -5.00 4.11 3.81
C ASN A 78 -3.95 4.49 4.86
N TRP A 79 -3.16 3.57 5.40
CA TRP A 79 -2.22 3.88 6.49
C TRP A 79 -1.03 4.72 6.03
N ALA A 80 -0.44 4.36 4.88
CA ALA A 80 0.61 5.17 4.25
C ALA A 80 0.09 6.55 3.81
N LEU A 81 -1.17 6.63 3.35
CA LEU A 81 -1.81 7.90 3.06
C LEU A 81 -2.02 8.74 4.33
N LEU A 82 -2.47 8.12 5.43
CA LEU A 82 -2.67 8.82 6.69
C LEU A 82 -1.36 9.37 7.25
N TYR A 83 -0.27 8.60 7.16
CA TYR A 83 1.09 9.07 7.44
C TYR A 83 1.43 10.33 6.63
N LEU A 84 1.24 10.30 5.30
CA LEU A 84 1.48 11.46 4.42
C LEU A 84 0.64 12.70 4.79
N LEU A 85 -0.57 12.49 5.32
CA LEU A 85 -1.45 13.56 5.79
C LEU A 85 -1.08 14.09 7.18
N GLY A 86 0.02 13.60 7.78
CA GLY A 86 0.53 14.01 9.08
C GLY A 86 0.01 13.18 10.25
N GLY A 87 -0.40 11.94 9.99
CA GLY A 87 -0.59 10.91 11.02
C GLY A 87 0.70 10.56 11.74
N GLU A 88 0.64 9.58 12.64
CA GLU A 88 1.82 9.15 13.41
C GLU A 88 2.85 8.43 12.53
N ASP A 89 4.14 8.63 12.83
CA ASP A 89 5.26 8.12 12.03
C ASP A 89 5.24 6.59 11.88
N ASN A 90 4.82 5.87 12.92
CA ASN A 90 4.75 4.41 12.93
C ASN A 90 3.71 3.83 11.96
N LEU A 91 2.81 4.65 11.42
CA LEU A 91 1.85 4.20 10.40
C LEU A 91 2.56 3.73 9.14
N LEU A 92 3.68 4.36 8.76
CA LEU A 92 4.45 3.94 7.58
C LEU A 92 5.09 2.56 7.81
N ASP A 93 5.67 2.33 8.99
CA ASP A 93 6.23 1.03 9.36
C ASP A 93 5.17 -0.07 9.39
N LEU A 94 4.00 0.23 9.98
CA LEU A 94 2.85 -0.67 9.99
C LEU A 94 2.35 -0.96 8.57
N ALA A 95 2.31 0.04 7.69
CA ALA A 95 1.90 -0.13 6.31
C ALA A 95 2.85 -1.08 5.56
N HIS A 96 4.17 -0.86 5.64
CA HIS A 96 5.15 -1.78 5.05
C HIS A 96 5.01 -3.20 5.59
N ARG A 97 4.87 -3.34 6.92
CA ARG A 97 4.67 -4.64 7.57
C ARG A 97 3.43 -5.36 7.06
N GLN A 98 2.28 -4.68 7.00
CA GLN A 98 1.03 -5.32 6.63
C GLN A 98 0.95 -5.64 5.15
N TRP A 99 1.54 -4.82 4.28
CA TRP A 99 1.73 -5.20 2.88
C TRP A 99 2.48 -6.54 2.80
N ASP A 100 3.64 -6.64 3.46
CA ASP A 100 4.47 -7.86 3.41
C ASP A 100 3.75 -9.09 3.97
N ALA A 101 3.08 -8.95 5.12
CA ALA A 101 2.36 -10.05 5.76
C ALA A 101 1.18 -10.55 4.90
N VAL A 102 0.39 -9.63 4.35
CA VAL A 102 -0.73 -9.97 3.44
C VAL A 102 -0.23 -10.60 2.16
N THR A 103 0.80 -10.04 1.52
CA THR A 103 1.40 -10.61 0.32
C THR A 103 1.89 -12.03 0.57
N GLN A 104 2.52 -12.29 1.72
CA GLN A 104 2.96 -13.63 2.09
C GLN A 104 1.77 -14.58 2.30
N GLN A 105 0.74 -14.14 3.03
CA GLN A 105 -0.48 -14.92 3.25
C GLN A 105 -1.16 -15.29 1.93
N LEU A 106 -1.36 -14.33 1.04
CA LEU A 106 -1.99 -14.55 -0.27
C LEU A 106 -1.12 -15.40 -1.20
N THR A 107 0.20 -15.36 -1.04
CA THR A 107 1.14 -16.25 -1.76
C THR A 107 0.93 -17.71 -1.32
N GLN A 108 0.78 -17.95 -0.01
CA GLN A 108 0.50 -19.29 0.53
C GLN A 108 -0.87 -19.80 0.10
N LEU A 109 -1.85 -18.90 -0.05
CA LEU A 109 -3.18 -19.21 -0.59
C LEU A 109 -3.19 -19.36 -2.12
N GLY A 110 -2.08 -19.11 -2.81
CA GLY A 110 -1.96 -19.24 -4.26
C GLY A 110 -2.62 -18.12 -5.08
N LEU A 111 -3.14 -17.08 -4.41
CA LEU A 111 -3.82 -15.91 -5.00
C LEU A 111 -2.82 -14.87 -5.53
N VAL A 112 -1.61 -14.84 -4.98
CA VAL A 112 -0.52 -13.95 -5.38
C VAL A 112 0.65 -14.78 -5.92
N HIS A 113 1.23 -14.36 -7.05
CA HIS A 113 2.45 -14.93 -7.65
C HIS A 113 3.47 -13.83 -7.86
N LYS A 114 4.73 -14.06 -7.45
CA LYS A 114 5.78 -13.03 -7.53
C LYS A 114 5.33 -11.69 -6.90
N GLU A 115 4.65 -11.77 -5.75
CA GLU A 115 4.05 -10.63 -5.01
C GLU A 115 2.99 -9.81 -5.77
N TYR A 116 2.52 -10.28 -6.93
CA TYR A 116 1.43 -9.66 -7.67
C TYR A 116 0.21 -10.56 -7.73
N GLU A 117 -0.96 -9.95 -7.66
CA GLU A 117 -2.22 -10.66 -7.65
C GLU A 117 -2.44 -11.42 -8.96
N ARG A 118 -2.91 -12.66 -8.88
CA ARG A 118 -3.28 -13.51 -10.04
C ARG A 118 -4.79 -13.43 -10.36
N GLY A 119 -5.45 -12.42 -9.80
CA GLY A 119 -6.91 -12.32 -9.66
C GLY A 119 -7.63 -11.69 -10.85
N TYR A 120 -8.96 -11.57 -10.67
CA TYR A 120 -10.05 -11.55 -11.65
C TYR A 120 -9.97 -10.48 -12.75
N ASP A 121 -10.39 -9.24 -12.49
CA ASP A 121 -10.41 -8.14 -13.45
C ASP A 121 -9.48 -7.00 -13.02
N GLN A 122 -9.21 -6.07 -13.94
CA GLN A 122 -8.29 -4.95 -13.69
C GLN A 122 -8.80 -3.98 -12.60
N PHE A 123 -10.11 -3.94 -12.35
CA PHE A 123 -10.70 -3.06 -11.33
C PHE A 123 -10.31 -3.52 -9.93
N HIS A 124 -10.51 -4.81 -9.61
CA HIS A 124 -10.18 -5.36 -8.29
C HIS A 124 -8.66 -5.44 -8.05
N GLN A 125 -7.88 -5.78 -9.09
CA GLN A 125 -6.41 -5.65 -9.00
C GLN A 125 -6.00 -4.19 -8.72
N GLY A 126 -6.76 -3.24 -9.26
CA GLY A 126 -6.58 -1.81 -9.04
C GLY A 126 -6.70 -1.43 -7.55
N GLU A 127 -7.64 -2.03 -6.83
CA GLU A 127 -7.87 -1.79 -5.39
C GLU A 127 -6.65 -2.19 -4.56
N SER A 128 -6.06 -3.37 -4.82
CA SER A 128 -4.76 -3.77 -4.27
C SER A 128 -3.63 -2.76 -4.58
N THR A 129 -3.58 -2.26 -5.82
CA THR A 129 -2.52 -1.32 -6.22
C THR A 129 -2.62 0.06 -5.59
N ILE A 130 -3.81 0.50 -5.15
CA ILE A 130 -3.96 1.77 -4.43
C ILE A 130 -3.08 1.77 -3.18
N TYR A 131 -3.07 0.67 -2.43
CA TYR A 131 -2.19 0.52 -1.27
C TYR A 131 -0.72 0.64 -1.66
N PHE A 132 -0.31 -0.09 -2.72
CA PHE A 132 1.06 -0.03 -3.23
C PHE A 132 1.49 1.39 -3.64
N TYR A 133 0.60 2.14 -4.29
CA TYR A 133 0.87 3.51 -4.70
C TYR A 133 1.04 4.45 -3.50
N PHE A 134 0.24 4.29 -2.45
CA PHE A 134 0.43 5.08 -1.23
C PHE A 134 1.75 4.76 -0.53
N LEU A 135 2.18 3.49 -0.50
CA LEU A 135 3.51 3.13 -0.01
C LEU A 135 4.62 3.77 -0.85
N CYS A 136 4.52 3.71 -2.18
CA CYS A 136 5.51 4.31 -3.08
C CYS A 136 5.53 5.85 -2.97
N LEU A 137 4.40 6.47 -2.68
CA LEU A 137 4.32 7.91 -2.46
C LEU A 137 4.93 8.30 -1.10
N ALA A 138 4.69 7.50 -0.06
CA ALA A 138 5.18 7.74 1.30
C ALA A 138 6.69 7.47 1.47
N ASP A 139 7.21 6.48 0.75
CA ASP A 139 8.61 6.06 0.82
C ASP A 139 9.18 5.75 -0.58
N PRO A 140 9.35 6.78 -1.44
CA PRO A 140 9.71 6.60 -2.84
C PRO A 140 11.11 6.05 -3.08
N THR A 141 11.97 6.08 -2.05
CA THR A 141 13.35 5.57 -2.11
C THR A 141 13.48 4.15 -1.58
N HIS A 142 12.40 3.53 -1.09
CA HIS A 142 12.44 2.18 -0.52
C HIS A 142 12.88 1.14 -1.58
N PRO A 143 14.00 0.44 -1.39
CA PRO A 143 14.53 -0.47 -2.41
C PRO A 143 13.55 -1.56 -2.84
N LYS A 144 12.81 -2.15 -1.89
CA LYS A 144 11.81 -3.20 -2.16
C LYS A 144 10.63 -2.68 -2.97
N LEU A 145 10.22 -1.42 -2.76
CA LEU A 145 9.12 -0.83 -3.52
C LEU A 145 9.55 -0.54 -4.96
N ILE A 146 10.78 -0.07 -5.13
CA ILE A 146 11.37 0.15 -6.45
C ILE A 146 11.48 -1.18 -7.23
N GLU A 147 11.93 -2.24 -6.57
CA GLU A 147 12.00 -3.58 -7.16
C GLU A 147 10.61 -4.09 -7.56
N ARG A 148 9.62 -3.99 -6.65
CA ARG A 148 8.22 -4.34 -6.91
C ARG A 148 7.66 -3.57 -8.11
N ALA A 149 7.83 -2.25 -8.13
CA ALA A 149 7.32 -1.40 -9.20
C ALA A 149 7.87 -1.80 -10.57
N ARG A 150 9.19 -2.10 -10.65
CA ARG A 150 9.81 -2.59 -11.88
C ARG A 150 9.26 -3.95 -12.29
N ARG A 151 9.18 -4.90 -11.36
CA ARG A 151 8.67 -6.25 -11.65
C ARG A 151 7.20 -6.22 -12.09
N PHE A 152 6.37 -5.44 -11.42
CA PHE A 152 4.94 -5.30 -11.74
C PHE A 152 4.76 -4.70 -13.13
N ALA A 153 5.53 -3.67 -13.49
CA ALA A 153 5.57 -3.15 -14.86
C ALA A 153 6.06 -4.21 -15.87
N GLY A 154 7.08 -4.98 -15.49
CA GLY A 154 7.67 -6.03 -16.33
C GLY A 154 6.69 -7.12 -16.77
N PHE A 155 5.64 -7.41 -15.99
CA PHE A 155 4.56 -8.34 -16.36
C PHE A 155 3.73 -7.87 -17.57
N TYR A 156 3.78 -6.58 -17.89
CA TYR A 156 3.05 -5.97 -19.01
C TYR A 156 3.97 -5.44 -20.10
N LEU A 157 5.29 -5.65 -19.98
CA LEU A 157 6.31 -5.18 -20.92
C LEU A 157 7.14 -6.32 -21.54
N ASN A 158 6.70 -7.57 -21.37
CA ASN A 158 7.44 -8.79 -21.76
C ASN A 158 8.82 -8.94 -21.11
N GLU A 159 9.08 -8.27 -19.99
CA GLU A 159 10.35 -8.37 -19.26
C GLU A 159 10.42 -9.63 -18.38
N ASP A 160 9.27 -10.15 -17.95
CA ASP A 160 9.18 -11.43 -17.25
C ASP A 160 8.97 -12.59 -18.25
N PRO A 161 9.85 -13.61 -18.29
CA PRO A 161 9.72 -14.75 -19.20
C PRO A 161 8.45 -15.59 -19.00
N GLU A 162 7.84 -15.56 -17.81
CA GLU A 162 6.57 -16.26 -17.51
C GLU A 162 5.33 -15.43 -17.89
N ALA A 163 5.49 -14.16 -18.25
CA ALA A 163 4.40 -13.22 -18.53
C ALA A 163 4.66 -12.41 -19.82
N GLN A 164 4.61 -13.10 -20.96
CA GLN A 164 4.73 -12.48 -22.29
C GLN A 164 3.36 -11.97 -22.78
N ASN A 165 2.84 -10.94 -22.11
CA ASN A 165 1.46 -10.46 -22.26
C ASN A 165 1.30 -9.26 -23.23
N TYR A 166 2.40 -8.68 -23.74
CA TYR A 166 2.38 -7.52 -24.62
C TYR A 166 2.57 -7.93 -26.09
N ASP A 167 1.63 -7.57 -26.95
CA ASP A 167 1.80 -7.66 -28.40
C ASP A 167 2.26 -6.29 -28.94
N PRO A 168 3.47 -6.15 -29.48
CA PRO A 168 3.93 -4.88 -30.03
C PRO A 168 3.27 -4.50 -31.37
N GLN A 169 2.49 -5.40 -32.00
CA GLN A 169 1.89 -5.19 -33.32
C GLN A 169 0.39 -4.83 -33.27
N HIS A 170 -0.29 -5.07 -32.15
CA HIS A 170 -1.72 -4.90 -31.96
C HIS A 170 -2.03 -4.11 -30.69
#